data_AF-A0A8T0N0L9-F1
#
_entry.id   AF-A0A8T0N0L9-F1
#
_cell.length_a   1.000
_cell.length_b   1.000
_cell.length_c   1.000
_cell.angle_alpha   90.00
_cell.angle_beta   90.00
_cell.angle_gamma   90.00
#
_symmetry.space_group_name_H-M   'P 1'
#
loop_
_entity.id
_entity.type
_entity.pdbx_description
1 polymer ?
#
loop_
_entity_poly.entity_id
_entity_poly.type
_entity_poly.pdbx_seq_one_letter_code
_entity_poly.pdbx_strand_id
1 'polypeptide(L)'
;MGRFQSAAAVVVVSLLLLFLATADGLGAPARKLQQRQPQDLLHFCEGDVEFIEDDEGPVPGDQSGLRTFQVEIVNKSVPDRVLSNVHVYCAGFDGVDLVVLPPSDFRRISEGECLVNDGGQLIPAQSVMFQYERHSRYPFRVTSAAC
;
A
#
# COMPACT_ATOMS: atom_id res chain seq x y z
N MET A 1 34.79 1.02 67.84
CA MET A 1 34.14 2.13 68.58
C MET A 1 34.48 3.44 67.87
N GLY A 2 33.60 4.45 67.92
CA GLY A 2 33.89 5.81 67.44
C GLY A 2 33.30 6.15 66.06
N ARG A 3 32.18 6.89 66.06
CA ARG A 3 31.83 7.82 64.97
C ARG A 3 32.49 9.17 65.28
N PHE A 4 32.90 9.91 64.25
CA PHE A 4 33.06 11.37 64.35
C PHE A 4 32.48 12.06 63.10
N GLN A 5 31.99 13.29 63.27
CA GLN A 5 31.18 14.06 62.32
C GLN A 5 31.90 15.36 61.87
N SER A 6 31.17 16.17 61.07
CA SER A 6 31.46 17.53 60.57
C SER A 6 32.35 17.60 59.31
N ALA A 7 31.93 18.20 58.17
CA ALA A 7 31.39 19.55 57.91
C ALA A 7 32.48 20.64 57.92
N ALA A 8 32.49 21.68 57.07
CA ALA A 8 31.80 21.98 55.80
C ALA A 8 32.44 23.24 55.15
N ALA A 9 31.94 23.63 53.97
CA ALA A 9 31.91 25.01 53.42
C ALA A 9 33.11 25.63 52.65
N VAL A 10 32.89 25.80 51.34
CA VAL A 10 32.91 27.04 50.54
C VAL A 10 34.11 28.02 50.66
N VAL A 11 34.84 28.17 49.54
CA VAL A 11 35.72 29.32 49.17
C VAL A 11 36.10 29.18 47.66
N VAL A 12 36.28 30.21 46.80
CA VAL A 12 35.76 31.61 46.73
C VAL A 12 36.14 32.28 45.37
N VAL A 13 35.29 33.16 44.77
CA VAL A 13 35.67 34.28 43.82
C VAL A 13 36.11 33.86 42.36
N SER A 14 35.95 34.62 41.25
CA SER A 14 35.93 36.09 41.04
C SER A 14 35.15 36.62 39.80
N LEU A 15 34.51 37.78 40.00
CA LEU A 15 34.36 38.99 39.17
C LEU A 15 34.37 38.98 37.60
N LEU A 16 33.27 39.54 37.05
CA LEU A 16 33.19 40.69 36.10
C LEU A 16 34.05 40.73 34.82
N LEU A 17 33.38 40.84 33.65
CA LEU A 17 33.19 42.13 32.94
C LEU A 17 32.25 41.97 31.72
N LEU A 18 31.40 42.97 31.47
CA LEU A 18 30.58 43.05 30.25
C LEU A 18 31.39 43.61 29.09
N PHE A 19 31.44 42.94 27.93
CA PHE A 19 31.73 43.61 26.65
C PHE A 19 30.92 43.03 25.47
N LEU A 20 29.95 43.84 25.05
CA LEU A 20 29.52 44.15 23.68
C LEU A 20 29.34 43.00 22.67
N ALA A 21 28.10 42.88 22.18
CA ALA A 21 27.79 42.17 20.95
C ALA A 21 28.44 42.85 19.73
N THR A 22 29.09 42.05 18.89
CA THR A 22 29.12 42.25 17.43
C THR A 22 28.82 40.91 16.79
N ALA A 23 27.94 40.92 15.80
CA ALA A 23 27.72 39.76 14.95
C ALA A 23 28.71 39.87 13.78
N ASP A 24 29.47 38.82 13.52
CA ASP A 24 29.90 38.51 12.16
C ASP A 24 30.12 37.01 12.00
N GLY A 25 29.61 36.48 10.90
CA GLY A 25 29.50 35.04 10.71
C GLY A 25 30.71 34.45 9.98
N LEU A 26 31.20 33.32 10.47
CA LEU A 26 31.73 32.26 9.61
C LEU A 26 30.97 30.98 9.89
N GLY A 27 29.77 30.88 9.32
CA GLY A 27 29.04 29.63 9.24
C GLY A 27 29.80 28.67 8.34
N ALA A 28 30.49 27.69 8.95
CA ALA A 28 30.92 26.51 8.21
C ALA A 28 29.65 25.87 7.60
N PRO A 29 29.58 25.62 6.28
CA PRO A 29 28.48 24.87 5.72
C PRO A 29 28.60 23.46 6.27
N ALA A 30 27.78 23.15 7.29
CA ALA A 30 27.45 21.78 7.60
C ALA A 30 26.94 21.18 6.30
N ARG A 31 27.77 20.36 5.64
CA ARG A 31 27.32 19.54 4.53
C ARG A 31 26.16 18.75 5.09
N LYS A 32 24.94 19.14 4.71
CA LYS A 32 23.79 18.24 4.78
C LYS A 32 24.28 17.00 4.06
N LEU A 33 24.58 15.95 4.82
CA LEU A 33 24.43 14.61 4.33
C LEU A 33 22.97 14.57 3.95
N GLN A 34 22.71 14.83 2.66
CA GLN A 34 21.42 14.66 2.05
C GLN A 34 21.18 13.17 2.22
N GLN A 35 20.49 12.82 3.31
CA GLN A 35 19.85 11.53 3.44
C GLN A 35 18.87 11.50 2.29
N ARG A 36 19.34 10.98 1.14
CA ARG A 36 18.49 10.31 0.18
C ARG A 36 17.91 9.15 0.97
N GLN A 37 16.81 9.44 1.64
CA GLN A 37 15.85 8.43 2.04
C GLN A 37 15.59 7.60 0.77
N PRO A 38 15.78 6.28 0.80
CA PRO A 38 15.50 5.45 -0.37
C PRO A 38 14.07 5.72 -0.80
N GLN A 39 13.90 6.26 -2.02
CA GLN A 39 12.59 6.39 -2.65
C GLN A 39 12.11 5.03 -3.21
N ASP A 40 12.89 3.97 -2.99
CA ASP A 40 12.52 2.56 -3.19
C ASP A 40 11.64 2.00 -2.05
N LEU A 41 10.96 2.87 -1.28
CA LEU A 41 9.72 2.44 -0.66
C LEU A 41 8.71 2.35 -1.81
N LEU A 42 8.51 1.13 -2.33
CA LEU A 42 7.38 0.81 -3.21
C LEU A 42 6.14 1.50 -2.64
N HIS A 43 5.56 2.43 -3.40
CA HIS A 43 4.31 3.03 -2.96
C HIS A 43 3.25 1.95 -3.18
N PHE A 44 2.72 1.40 -2.08
CA PHE A 44 1.71 0.36 -2.13
C PHE A 44 0.34 1.02 -2.26
N CYS A 45 -0.27 0.89 -3.43
CA CYS A 45 -1.59 1.47 -3.74
C CYS A 45 -2.72 0.44 -3.68
N GLU A 46 -2.59 -0.57 -2.81
CA GLU A 46 -3.59 -1.62 -2.61
C GLU A 46 -4.98 -1.06 -2.27
N GLY A 47 -5.03 0.03 -1.50
CA GLY A 47 -6.28 0.70 -1.12
C GLY A 47 -6.95 1.52 -2.23
N ASP A 48 -6.27 1.74 -3.36
CA ASP A 48 -6.80 2.44 -4.52
C ASP A 48 -7.45 1.50 -5.55
N VAL A 49 -7.41 0.19 -5.31
CA VAL A 49 -8.13 -0.80 -6.10
C VAL A 49 -9.48 -1.07 -5.44
N GLU A 50 -10.54 -1.13 -6.24
CA GLU A 50 -11.88 -1.47 -5.79
C GLU A 50 -12.46 -2.62 -6.60
N PHE A 51 -13.15 -3.54 -5.91
CA PHE A 51 -13.95 -4.59 -6.52
C PHE A 51 -15.42 -4.19 -6.41
N ILE A 52 -16.10 -4.16 -7.55
CA ILE A 52 -17.56 -4.06 -7.64
C ILE A 52 -18.05 -5.43 -8.11
N GLU A 53 -19.04 -6.01 -7.42
CA GLU A 53 -19.49 -7.39 -7.69
C GLU A 53 -21.02 -7.53 -7.69
N ASP A 54 -21.56 -7.70 -8.88
CA ASP A 54 -22.98 -7.86 -9.15
C ASP A 54 -23.37 -9.33 -9.35
N ASP A 55 -24.61 -9.66 -8.98
CA ASP A 55 -25.21 -10.99 -9.10
C ASP A 55 -26.15 -10.96 -10.30
N GLU A 56 -25.66 -11.42 -11.45
CA GLU A 56 -26.37 -11.43 -12.73
C GLU A 56 -27.56 -12.41 -12.75
N GLY A 57 -27.68 -13.26 -11.72
CA GLY A 57 -28.77 -14.21 -11.56
C GLY A 57 -28.35 -15.67 -11.72
N PRO A 58 -29.32 -16.59 -11.80
CA PRO A 58 -29.07 -18.02 -11.90
C PRO A 58 -28.53 -18.41 -13.29
N VAL A 59 -27.59 -19.34 -13.32
CA VAL A 59 -27.06 -19.92 -14.56
C VAL A 59 -28.18 -20.68 -15.29
N PRO A 60 -28.39 -20.47 -16.60
CA PRO A 60 -29.41 -21.20 -17.36
C PRO A 60 -29.14 -22.71 -17.43
N GLY A 61 -30.16 -23.52 -17.17
CA GLY A 61 -30.11 -24.99 -17.29
C GLY A 61 -30.53 -25.71 -16.01
N ASP A 62 -30.08 -26.96 -15.85
CA ASP A 62 -30.35 -27.79 -14.66
C ASP A 62 -29.33 -27.57 -13.52
N GLN A 63 -28.57 -26.46 -13.59
CA GLN A 63 -27.48 -26.13 -12.65
C GLN A 63 -28.03 -25.46 -11.39
N SER A 64 -28.82 -26.22 -10.62
CA SER A 64 -29.56 -25.72 -9.45
C SER A 64 -28.65 -24.99 -8.46
N GLY A 65 -28.92 -23.69 -8.28
CA GLY A 65 -28.22 -22.84 -7.32
C GLY A 65 -26.86 -22.30 -7.76
N LEU A 66 -26.38 -22.54 -8.99
CA LEU A 66 -25.28 -21.75 -9.55
C LEU A 66 -25.79 -20.36 -9.94
N ARG A 67 -24.91 -19.37 -9.80
CA ARG A 67 -25.13 -17.97 -10.17
C ARG A 67 -23.94 -17.44 -10.97
N THR A 68 -24.24 -16.59 -11.94
CA THR A 68 -23.23 -15.80 -12.65
C THR A 68 -22.99 -14.52 -11.85
N PHE A 69 -21.73 -14.23 -11.55
CA PHE A 69 -21.31 -12.98 -10.91
C PHE A 69 -20.47 -12.18 -11.90
N GLN A 70 -20.74 -10.88 -12.02
CA GLN A 70 -19.90 -9.94 -12.74
C GLN A 70 -18.99 -9.22 -11.76
N VAL A 71 -17.69 -9.20 -12.03
CA VAL A 71 -16.69 -8.47 -11.24
C VAL A 71 -16.08 -7.38 -12.09
N GLU A 72 -16.11 -6.16 -11.59
CA GLU A 72 -15.32 -5.03 -12.09
C GLU A 72 -14.19 -4.74 -11.09
N ILE A 73 -12.95 -4.67 -11.58
CA ILE A 73 -11.78 -4.23 -10.81
C ILE A 73 -11.39 -2.85 -11.32
N VAL A 74 -11.61 -1.80 -10.53
CA VAL A 74 -11.40 -0.40 -10.93
C VAL A 74 -10.27 0.27 -10.15
N ASN A 75 -9.47 1.09 -10.85
CA ASN A 75 -8.57 2.05 -10.20
C ASN A 75 -9.38 3.28 -9.75
N LYS A 76 -9.68 3.38 -8.44
CA LYS A 76 -10.43 4.49 -7.83
C LYS A 76 -9.55 5.62 -7.28
N SER A 77 -8.28 5.69 -7.69
CA SER A 77 -7.33 6.69 -7.20
C SER A 77 -7.59 8.11 -7.72
N VAL A 78 -6.79 9.05 -7.23
CA VAL A 78 -6.73 10.44 -7.70
C VAL A 78 -6.26 10.53 -9.17
N PRO A 79 -6.65 11.58 -9.93
CA PRO A 79 -6.49 11.67 -11.40
C PRO A 79 -5.08 11.51 -12.01
N ASP A 80 -4.01 11.55 -11.21
CA ASP A 80 -2.62 11.42 -11.67
C ASP A 80 -1.95 10.10 -11.21
N ARG A 81 -2.71 9.15 -10.63
CA ARG A 81 -2.17 7.89 -10.08
C ARG A 81 -2.51 6.68 -10.95
N VAL A 82 -1.52 6.21 -11.69
CA VAL A 82 -1.64 4.97 -12.48
C VAL A 82 -1.24 3.78 -11.61
N LEU A 83 -2.08 2.75 -11.56
CA LEU A 83 -1.76 1.49 -10.90
C LEU A 83 -1.15 0.51 -11.90
N SER A 84 -0.27 -0.37 -11.43
CA SER A 84 0.31 -1.46 -12.20
C SER A 84 0.64 -2.65 -11.30
N ASN A 85 0.93 -3.82 -11.87
CA ASN A 85 1.22 -5.04 -11.12
C ASN A 85 0.24 -5.24 -9.95
N VAL A 86 -1.06 -5.30 -10.25
CA VAL A 86 -2.09 -5.53 -9.24
C VAL A 86 -2.25 -7.03 -9.07
N HIS A 87 -1.78 -7.54 -7.93
CA HIS A 87 -1.89 -8.94 -7.54
C HIS A 87 -3.11 -9.13 -6.63
N VAL A 88 -3.85 -10.20 -6.85
CA VAL A 88 -5.12 -10.53 -6.17
C VAL A 88 -5.05 -11.94 -5.62
N TYR A 89 -5.41 -12.09 -4.34
CA TYR A 89 -5.61 -13.40 -3.73
C TYR A 89 -6.82 -14.10 -4.35
N CYS A 90 -6.58 -15.29 -4.91
CA CYS A 90 -7.56 -16.12 -5.60
C CYS A 90 -7.35 -17.61 -5.31
N ALA A 91 -6.96 -18.00 -4.09
CA ALA A 91 -6.78 -19.42 -3.73
C ALA A 91 -8.11 -20.16 -3.62
N GLY A 92 -8.21 -21.34 -4.24
CA GLY A 92 -9.49 -22.03 -4.39
C GLY A 92 -10.53 -21.22 -5.18
N PHE A 93 -10.09 -20.28 -6.03
CA PHE A 93 -10.92 -19.73 -7.10
C PHE A 93 -10.83 -20.68 -8.30
N ASP A 94 -11.82 -21.56 -8.38
CA ASP A 94 -11.94 -22.70 -9.28
C ASP A 94 -13.22 -22.59 -10.14
N GLY A 95 -13.67 -21.36 -10.39
CA GLY A 95 -14.99 -21.03 -10.96
C GLY A 95 -15.46 -22.00 -12.04
N VAL A 96 -16.67 -22.55 -11.85
CA VAL A 96 -17.14 -23.76 -12.54
C VAL A 96 -17.10 -23.59 -14.05
N ASP A 97 -17.63 -22.46 -14.50
CA ASP A 97 -17.29 -21.85 -15.78
C ASP A 97 -16.81 -20.42 -15.51
N LEU A 98 -15.67 -20.08 -16.11
CA LEU A 98 -15.01 -18.78 -15.94
C LEU A 98 -14.97 -18.05 -17.27
N VAL A 99 -15.90 -17.10 -17.44
CA VAL A 99 -15.98 -16.24 -18.62
C VAL A 99 -15.04 -15.04 -18.44
N VAL A 100 -13.73 -15.30 -18.41
CA VAL A 100 -12.74 -14.21 -18.61
C VAL A 100 -12.62 -13.93 -20.10
N LEU A 101 -13.28 -12.87 -20.55
CA LEU A 101 -13.02 -12.28 -21.85
C LEU A 101 -12.60 -10.81 -21.61
N PRO A 102 -11.32 -10.44 -21.83
CA PRO A 102 -10.19 -11.23 -22.31
C PRO A 102 -9.33 -11.86 -21.18
N PRO A 103 -8.60 -12.97 -21.42
CA PRO A 103 -7.72 -13.59 -20.41
C PRO A 103 -6.59 -12.69 -19.87
N SER A 104 -6.24 -11.60 -20.55
CA SER A 104 -5.29 -10.59 -20.07
C SER A 104 -5.81 -9.86 -18.83
N ASP A 105 -7.12 -9.67 -18.73
CA ASP A 105 -7.74 -8.79 -17.73
C ASP A 105 -7.67 -9.38 -16.33
N PHE A 106 -7.78 -10.71 -16.21
CA PHE A 106 -7.63 -11.42 -14.94
C PHE A 106 -7.16 -12.85 -15.16
N ARG A 107 -5.88 -13.16 -14.85
CA ARG A 107 -5.36 -14.54 -14.93
C ARG A 107 -4.69 -15.01 -13.66
N ARG A 108 -4.79 -16.30 -13.38
CA ARG A 108 -3.97 -16.98 -12.37
C ARG A 108 -2.51 -16.99 -12.82
N ILE A 109 -1.59 -16.61 -11.92
CA ILE A 109 -0.14 -16.63 -12.17
C ILE A 109 0.61 -17.62 -11.27
N SER A 110 0.08 -17.91 -10.09
CA SER A 110 0.60 -18.95 -9.19
C SER A 110 -0.55 -19.57 -8.36
N GLU A 111 -0.22 -20.52 -7.48
CA GLU A 111 -1.22 -21.08 -6.57
C GLU A 111 -1.69 -19.99 -5.59
N GLY A 112 -2.97 -19.65 -5.66
CA GLY A 112 -3.54 -18.60 -4.83
C GLY A 112 -3.39 -17.16 -5.33
N GLU A 113 -2.73 -16.94 -6.47
CA GLU A 113 -2.39 -15.60 -6.95
C GLU A 113 -2.89 -15.37 -8.38
N CYS A 114 -3.57 -14.24 -8.57
CA CYS A 114 -4.06 -13.75 -9.85
C CYS A 114 -3.51 -12.36 -10.14
N LEU A 115 -3.32 -12.05 -11.42
CA LEU A 115 -2.77 -10.80 -11.91
C LEU A 115 -3.81 -10.10 -12.79
N VAL A 116 -4.00 -8.81 -12.55
CA VAL A 116 -4.95 -7.96 -13.27
C VAL A 116 -4.24 -7.30 -14.47
N ASN A 117 -4.93 -7.23 -15.62
CA ASN A 117 -4.45 -6.58 -16.86
C ASN A 117 -3.01 -7.00 -17.28
N ASP A 118 -2.66 -8.28 -17.09
CA ASP A 118 -1.32 -8.84 -17.30
C ASP A 118 -0.18 -8.09 -16.55
N GLY A 119 -0.50 -7.38 -15.47
CA GLY A 119 0.42 -6.51 -14.72
C GLY A 119 0.60 -5.12 -15.33
N GLY A 120 -0.07 -4.85 -16.45
CA GLY A 120 -0.12 -3.57 -17.15
C GLY A 120 -0.78 -2.45 -16.35
N GLN A 121 -0.82 -1.28 -16.98
CA GLN A 121 -1.31 -0.05 -16.36
C GLN A 121 -2.85 -0.02 -16.29
N LEU A 122 -3.37 0.44 -15.15
CA LEU A 122 -4.75 0.87 -14.96
C LEU A 122 -4.72 2.35 -14.62
N ILE A 123 -5.16 3.22 -15.55
CA ILE A 123 -5.28 4.66 -15.27
C ILE A 123 -6.50 4.94 -14.37
N PRO A 124 -6.60 6.11 -13.70
CA PRO A 124 -7.76 6.44 -12.87
C PRO A 124 -9.09 6.27 -13.60
N ALA A 125 -10.07 5.67 -12.93
CA ALA A 125 -11.37 5.27 -13.47
C ALA A 125 -11.34 4.25 -14.63
N GLN A 126 -10.18 3.70 -15.00
CA GLN A 126 -10.13 2.50 -15.83
C GLN A 126 -10.42 1.27 -14.95
N SER A 127 -11.19 0.35 -15.52
CA SER A 127 -11.43 -0.96 -14.95
C SER A 127 -11.11 -2.08 -15.93
N VAL A 128 -11.04 -3.29 -15.38
CA VAL A 128 -11.22 -4.54 -16.12
C VAL A 128 -12.46 -5.26 -15.61
N MET A 129 -13.08 -6.09 -16.46
CA MET A 129 -14.30 -6.81 -16.10
C MET A 129 -14.20 -8.29 -16.49
N PHE A 130 -14.74 -9.17 -15.65
CA PHE A 130 -14.90 -10.59 -15.97
C PHE A 130 -16.16 -11.16 -15.31
N GLN A 131 -16.60 -12.33 -15.79
CA GLN A 131 -17.71 -13.06 -15.18
C GLN A 131 -17.26 -14.45 -14.73
N TYR A 132 -17.84 -14.94 -13.64
CA TYR A 132 -17.58 -16.28 -13.12
C TYR A 132 -18.84 -16.93 -12.55
N GLU A 133 -18.90 -18.25 -12.58
CA GLU A 133 -20.04 -19.01 -12.05
C GLU A 133 -19.71 -19.71 -10.73
N ARG A 134 -20.56 -19.53 -9.71
CA ARG A 134 -20.44 -20.16 -8.39
C ARG A 134 -21.77 -20.17 -7.64
N HIS A 135 -21.88 -20.99 -6.59
CA HIS A 135 -23.03 -20.96 -5.67
C HIS A 135 -23.08 -19.73 -4.74
N SER A 136 -21.97 -19.01 -4.59
CA SER A 136 -21.85 -17.82 -3.76
C SER A 136 -20.65 -16.96 -4.19
N ARG A 137 -20.67 -15.68 -3.79
CA ARG A 137 -19.58 -14.72 -4.03
C ARG A 137 -18.22 -15.23 -3.56
N TYR A 138 -17.17 -14.96 -4.32
CA TYR A 138 -15.79 -15.26 -3.98
C TYR A 138 -15.13 -14.06 -3.27
N PRO A 139 -14.46 -14.23 -2.12
CA PRO A 139 -13.88 -13.14 -1.35
C PRO A 139 -12.51 -12.70 -1.92
N PHE A 140 -12.50 -12.07 -3.10
CA PHE A 140 -11.31 -11.47 -3.69
C PHE A 140 -10.68 -10.42 -2.76
N ARG A 141 -9.35 -10.33 -2.76
CA ARG A 141 -8.59 -9.32 -2.00
C ARG A 141 -7.34 -8.94 -2.78
N VAL A 142 -7.03 -7.65 -2.86
CA VAL A 142 -5.71 -7.22 -3.36
C VAL A 142 -4.64 -7.65 -2.36
N THR A 143 -3.51 -8.15 -2.89
CA THR A 143 -2.32 -8.54 -2.12
C THR A 143 -1.13 -7.62 -2.37
N SER A 144 -1.08 -6.95 -3.51
CA SER A 144 -0.16 -5.84 -3.79
C SER A 144 -0.65 -5.04 -5.00
N ALA A 145 -0.32 -3.75 -5.05
CA ALA A 145 -0.49 -2.90 -6.25
C ALA A 145 0.60 -1.83 -6.25
N ALA A 146 1.24 -1.60 -7.40
CA ALA A 146 2.34 -0.66 -7.56
C ALA A 146 1.88 0.68 -8.18
N CYS A 147 2.53 1.75 -7.72
CA CYS A 147 2.36 3.16 -8.09
C CYS A 147 3.60 3.97 -7.63
#